data_AF-A0A7V7WTP8-F1
#
_entry.id   AF-A0A7V7WTP8-F1
#
_cell.length_a   1.000
_cell.length_b   1.000
_cell.length_c   1.000
_cell.angle_alpha   90.00
_cell.angle_beta   90.00
_cell.angle_gamma   90.00
#
_symmetry.space_group_name_H-M   'P 1'
#
loop_
_entity.id
_entity.type
_entity.pdbx_description
1 polymer ?
#
loop_
_entity_poly.entity_id
_entity_poly.type
_entity_poly.pdbx_seq_one_letter_code
_entity_poly.pdbx_strand_id
1 'polypeptide(L)' 'MSRIEERLLRRFSGLQIVLASVVLGAAGVGPLLLYIAFGPSDGNPIGLGLLAVVTVPVVAVVAGVGVIKMLVEHFTRGRG' A
#
# COMPACT_ATOMS: atom_id res chain seq x y z
N MET A 1 -5.45 25.18 3.04
CA MET A 1 -4.91 23.99 3.75
C MET A 1 -5.38 24.04 5.19
N SER A 2 -6.03 22.98 5.69
CA SER A 2 -6.50 22.91 7.08
C SER A 2 -5.34 22.56 8.02
N ARG A 3 -5.28 23.13 9.24
CA ARG A 3 -4.27 22.77 10.26
C ARG A 3 -4.24 21.28 10.61
N ILE A 4 -5.33 20.57 10.35
CA ILE A 4 -5.47 19.13 10.60
C ILE A 4 -4.71 18.32 9.54
N GLU A 5 -4.81 18.71 8.27
CA GLU A 5 -4.07 18.08 7.16
C GLU A 5 -2.56 18.21 7.39
N GLU A 6 -2.10 19.38 7.81
CA GLU A 6 -0.69 19.65 8.08
C GLU A 6 -0.11 18.76 9.18
N ARG A 7 -0.89 18.50 10.24
CA ARG A 7 -0.49 17.57 11.32
C ARG A 7 -0.43 16.13 10.85
N LEU A 8 -1.41 15.68 10.06
CA LEU A 8 -1.42 14.33 9.50
C LEU A 8 -0.27 14.11 8.52
N LEU A 9 0.03 15.11 7.70
CA LEU A 9 1.15 15.10 6.76
C LEU A 9 2.50 15.09 7.48
N ARG A 10 2.65 15.72 8.64
CA ARG A 10 3.91 15.63 9.42
C ARG A 10 4.07 14.34 10.23
N ARG A 11 2.97 13.63 10.55
CA ARG A 11 3.00 12.50 11.48
C ARG A 11 3.60 11.22 10.89
N PHE A 12 3.40 10.98 9.60
CA PHE A 12 3.89 9.77 8.92
C PHE A 12 4.95 10.15 7.89
N SER A 13 6.09 9.47 7.82
CA SER A 13 7.04 9.70 6.73
C SER A 13 6.56 9.08 5.42
N GLY A 14 7.02 9.59 4.27
CA GLY A 14 6.74 8.97 2.96
C GLY A 14 7.14 7.49 2.93
N LEU A 15 8.29 7.16 3.52
CA LEU A 15 8.76 5.77 3.67
C LEU A 15 7.78 4.88 4.45
N GLN A 16 7.22 5.37 5.56
CA GLN A 16 6.24 4.62 6.34
C GLN A 16 4.97 4.32 5.54
N ILE A 17 4.51 5.26 4.72
CA ILE A 17 3.33 5.05 3.86
C ILE A 17 3.64 3.99 2.79
N VAL A 18 4.83 4.05 2.18
CA VAL A 18 5.26 3.03 1.22
C VAL A 18 5.34 1.65 1.88
N LEU A 19 5.97 1.54 3.06
CA LEU A 19 6.03 0.27 3.79
C LEU A 19 4.64 -0.26 4.14
N ALA A 20 3.73 0.60 4.60
CA ALA A 20 2.35 0.22 4.86
C ALA A 20 1.63 -0.28 3.59
N SER A 21 1.89 0.35 2.44
CA SER A 21 1.32 -0.10 1.15
C SER A 21 1.83 -1.49 0.74
N VAL A 22 3.12 -1.78 0.99
CA VAL A 22 3.71 -3.10 0.72
C VAL A 22 3.07 -4.17 1.60
N VAL A 23 2.94 -3.90 2.91
CA VAL A 23 2.30 -4.83 3.84
C VAL A 23 0.84 -5.07 3.47
N LEU A 24 0.11 -4.01 3.12
CA LEU A 24 -1.29 -4.13 2.69
C LEU A 24 -1.43 -4.94 1.39
N GLY A 25 -0.55 -4.70 0.42
CA GLY A 25 -0.50 -5.48 -0.82
C GLY A 25 -0.20 -6.94 -0.57
N ALA A 26 0.79 -7.24 0.27
CA ALA A 26 1.10 -8.61 0.67
C ALA A 26 -0.09 -9.27 1.40
N ALA A 27 -0.80 -8.54 2.26
CA ALA A 27 -1.95 -9.06 2.99
C ALA A 27 -3.16 -9.36 2.08
N GLY A 28 -3.42 -8.53 1.05
CA GLY A 28 -4.58 -8.74 0.18
C GLY A 28 -4.32 -9.62 -1.05
N VAL A 29 -3.07 -9.70 -1.53
CA VAL A 29 -2.71 -10.57 -2.67
C VAL A 29 -2.05 -11.87 -2.21
N GLY A 30 -1.32 -11.85 -1.10
CA GLY A 30 -0.61 -13.00 -0.54
C GLY A 30 -1.47 -14.25 -0.33
N PRO A 31 -2.68 -14.15 0.25
CA PRO A 31 -3.56 -15.31 0.41
C PRO A 31 -3.88 -16.00 -0.92
N LEU A 32 -4.15 -15.24 -1.99
CA LEU A 32 -4.38 -15.81 -3.32
C LEU A 32 -3.13 -16.49 -3.87
N LEU A 33 -1.96 -15.88 -3.71
CA LEU A 33 -0.69 -16.47 -4.17
C LEU A 33 -0.35 -17.76 -3.40
N LEU A 34 -0.57 -17.78 -2.09
CA LEU A 34 -0.41 -18.97 -1.26
C LEU A 34 -1.39 -20.07 -1.67
N TYR A 35 -2.63 -19.71 -1.99
CA TYR A 35 -3.60 -20.66 -2.52
C TYR A 35 -3.17 -21.23 -3.87
N ILE A 36 -2.66 -20.41 -4.79
CA ILE A 36 -2.17 -20.89 -6.09
C ILE A 36 -0.99 -21.86 -5.90
N ALA A 37 -0.11 -21.60 -4.94
CA ALA A 37 1.08 -22.43 -4.70
C ALA A 37 0.81 -23.72 -3.93
N PHE A 38 -0.10 -23.70 -2.94
CA PHE A 38 -0.28 -24.79 -1.97
C PHE A 38 -1.74 -25.25 -1.81
N GLY A 39 -2.67 -24.59 -2.50
CA GLY A 39 -4.10 -24.86 -2.37
C GLY A 39 -4.52 -26.16 -3.06
N PRO A 40 -5.67 -26.72 -2.66
CA PRO A 40 -6.24 -27.89 -3.29
C PRO A 40 -6.62 -27.59 -4.76
N SER A 41 -6.36 -28.56 -5.64
CA SER A 41 -6.67 -28.45 -7.08
C SER A 41 -8.16 -28.24 -7.37
N ASP A 42 -9.02 -28.72 -6.48
CA ASP A 42 -10.47 -28.77 -6.71
C ASP A 42 -11.22 -27.67 -5.95
N GLY A 43 -10.51 -26.83 -5.19
CA GLY A 43 -11.14 -25.74 -4.45
C GLY A 43 -11.39 -24.49 -5.30
N ASN A 44 -12.28 -23.61 -4.84
CA ASN A 44 -12.68 -22.40 -5.54
C ASN A 44 -12.13 -21.13 -4.84
N PRO A 45 -11.04 -20.50 -5.34
CA PRO A 45 -10.43 -19.33 -4.73
C PRO A 45 -11.07 -18.00 -5.13
N ILE A 46 -12.32 -17.98 -5.62
CA ILE A 46 -12.94 -16.73 -6.13
C ILE A 46 -12.94 -15.59 -5.11
N GLY A 47 -13.15 -15.90 -3.82
CA GLY A 47 -13.10 -14.89 -2.76
C GLY A 47 -11.72 -14.25 -2.61
N LEU A 48 -10.65 -15.04 -2.75
CA LEU A 48 -9.27 -14.56 -2.72
C LEU A 48 -8.94 -13.74 -3.97
N GLY A 49 -9.48 -14.15 -5.12
CA GLY A 49 -9.42 -13.40 -6.38
C GLY A 49 -10.04 -12.01 -6.24
N LEU A 50 -11.26 -11.93 -5.71
CA LEU A 50 -11.97 -10.66 -5.48
C LEU A 50 -11.24 -9.77 -4.48
N LEU A 51 -10.71 -10.35 -3.40
CA LEU A 51 -9.88 -9.61 -2.44
C LEU A 51 -8.67 -8.98 -3.13
N ALA A 52 -7.95 -9.74 -3.97
CA ALA A 52 -6.81 -9.22 -4.71
C ALA A 52 -7.23 -8.09 -5.68
N VAL A 53 -8.33 -8.27 -6.42
CA VAL A 53 -8.87 -7.27 -7.36
C VAL A 53 -9.19 -5.94 -6.67
N VAL A 54 -9.75 -5.97 -5.46
CA VAL A 54 -10.03 -4.75 -4.68
C VAL A 54 -8.76 -4.18 -4.04
N THR A 55 -7.86 -5.04 -3.58
CA THR A 55 -6.63 -4.62 -2.90
C THR A 55 -5.69 -3.87 -3.84
N VAL A 56 -5.49 -4.36 -5.06
CA VAL A 56 -4.53 -3.79 -6.02
C VAL A 56 -4.72 -2.29 -6.27
N PRO A 57 -5.93 -1.78 -6.64
CA PRO A 57 -6.11 -0.35 -6.86
C PRO A 57 -5.94 0.47 -5.58
N VAL A 58 -6.39 -0.03 -4.42
CA VAL A 58 -6.22 0.66 -3.13
C VAL A 58 -4.74 0.81 -2.80
N VAL A 59 -3.97 -0.27 -2.92
CA VAL A 59 -2.53 -0.27 -2.65
C VAL A 59 -1.78 0.62 -3.63
N ALA A 60 -2.15 0.61 -4.92
CA ALA A 60 -1.55 1.48 -5.92
C ALA A 60 -1.70 2.97 -5.57
N VAL A 61 -2.89 3.39 -5.12
CA VAL A 61 -3.14 4.76 -4.68
C VAL A 61 -2.32 5.09 -3.44
N VAL A 62 -2.31 4.23 -2.41
CA VAL A 62 -1.56 4.47 -1.17
C VAL A 62 -0.05 4.52 -1.43
N ALA A 63 0.47 3.61 -2.24
CA ALA A 63 1.87 3.59 -2.65
C ALA A 63 2.24 4.88 -3.41
N GLY A 64 1.40 5.30 -4.35
CA GLY A 64 1.59 6.55 -5.09
C GLY A 64 1.69 7.77 -4.17
N VAL A 65 0.77 7.88 -3.19
CA VAL A 65 0.81 8.95 -2.17
C VAL A 65 2.11 8.87 -1.35
N GLY A 66 2.52 7.68 -0.95
CA GLY A 66 3.77 7.47 -0.20
C GLY A 66 5.01 7.92 -0.99
N VAL A 67 5.10 7.54 -2.26
CA VAL A 67 6.21 7.91 -3.16
C VAL A 67 6.25 9.41 -3.38
N ILE A 68 5.12 10.05 -3.71
CA ILE A 68 5.04 11.51 -3.89
C ILE A 68 5.55 12.21 -2.63
N LYS A 69 5.08 11.78 -1.46
CA LYS A 69 5.51 12.35 -0.20
C LYS A 69 7.00 12.17 0.06
N MET A 70 7.52 10.98 -0.23
CA MET A 70 8.95 10.67 -0.06
C MET A 70 9.82 11.56 -0.96
N LEU A 71 9.37 11.83 -2.19
CA LEU A 71 10.04 12.76 -3.10
C LEU A 71 10.02 14.20 -2.54
N VAL A 72 8.86 14.67 -2.08
CA VAL A 72 8.75 16.01 -1.48
C VAL A 72 9.66 16.16 -0.26
N GLU A 73 9.70 15.16 0.63
CA GLU A 73 10.60 15.13 1.79
C GLU A 73 12.08 15.16 1.38
N HIS A 74 12.45 14.46 0.31
CA HIS A 74 13.81 14.45 -0.22
C HIS A 74 14.24 15.83 -0.75
N PHE A 75 13.41 16.48 -1.57
CA PHE A 75 13.73 17.78 -2.15
C PHE A 75 13.69 18.95 -1.16
N THR A 76 12.90 18.83 -0.08
CA THR A 76 12.80 19.87 0.95
C THR A 76 13.91 19.78 1.99
N ARG A 77 14.46 18.58 2.25
CA ARG A 77 15.61 18.40 3.15
C ARG A 77 16.93 18.92 2.59
N GLY A 78 17.08 19.00 1.26
CA GLY A 78 18.30 19.51 0.60
C GLY A 78 18.41 21.04 0.49
N ARG A 79 17.49 21.81 1.10
CA ARG A 79 17.46 23.29 1.04
C ARG A 79 17.72 24.00 2.38
N GLY A 80 18.27 23.29 3.38
CA GLY A 80 18.72 23.86 4.65
C GLY A 80 20.19 23.56 4.89
#